data_AF-A0A0V0TEX2-F1
#
_entry.id   AF-A0A0V0TEX2-F1
#
_cell.length_a   1.000
_cell.length_b   1.000
_cell.length_c   1.000
_cell.angle_alpha   90.00
_cell.angle_beta   90.00
_cell.angle_gamma   90.00
#
_symmetry.space_group_name_H-M   'P 1'
#
loop_
_entity.id
_entity.type
_entity.pdbx_description
1 polymer ?
#
loop_
_entity_poly.entity_id
_entity_poly.type
_entity_poly.pdbx_seq_one_letter_code
_entity_poly.pdbx_strand_id
1 'polypeptide(L)' 'MSSADALVTSFQRVCPFCEGDHDAPGCQRFLDADHSARTSMSREKGVCYKCLKIGHRARECRKWRQC' A
#
# COMPACT_ATOMS: atom_id res chain seq x y z
N MET A 1 -35.72 -16.77 -11.13
CA MET A 1 -35.47 -15.42 -10.57
C MET A 1 -34.02 -15.12 -10.81
N SER A 2 -33.77 -14.20 -11.73
CA SER A 2 -32.46 -13.72 -12.14
C SER A 2 -31.83 -12.91 -11.01
N SER A 3 -30.56 -13.17 -10.71
CA SER A 3 -29.65 -12.17 -10.15
C SER A 3 -28.24 -12.49 -10.65
N ALA A 4 -27.83 -11.76 -11.67
CA ALA A 4 -26.43 -11.67 -12.05
C ALA A 4 -25.73 -10.80 -11.00
N ASP A 5 -24.96 -11.40 -10.10
CA ASP A 5 -23.99 -10.68 -9.28
C ASP A 5 -22.75 -10.33 -10.11
N ALA A 6 -22.98 -9.53 -11.15
CA ALA A 6 -21.95 -8.73 -11.76
C ALA A 6 -21.83 -7.43 -10.95
N LEU A 7 -21.37 -7.52 -9.70
CA LEU A 7 -21.10 -6.31 -8.92
C LEU A 7 -19.68 -6.35 -8.35
N VAL A 8 -18.84 -5.63 -9.07
CA VAL A 8 -17.67 -4.92 -8.59
C VAL A 8 -16.37 -5.73 -8.51
N THR A 9 -15.61 -5.69 -9.61
CA THR A 9 -14.15 -5.49 -9.51
C THR A 9 -13.92 -4.11 -8.88
N SER A 10 -14.32 -3.96 -7.61
CA SER A 10 -13.77 -2.89 -6.80
C SER A 10 -12.34 -3.32 -6.56
N PHE A 11 -11.40 -2.57 -7.11
CA PHE A 11 -10.11 -2.40 -6.48
C PHE A 11 -10.37 -1.86 -5.08
N GLN A 12 -10.82 -2.71 -4.16
CA GLN A 12 -10.85 -2.39 -2.75
C GLN A 12 -9.40 -2.07 -2.46
N ARG A 13 -9.09 -0.78 -2.27
CA ARG A 13 -7.74 -0.31 -1.95
C ARG A 13 -7.50 -0.67 -0.50
N VAL A 14 -7.51 -1.97 -0.23
CA VAL A 14 -7.15 -2.53 1.05
C VAL A 14 -5.67 -2.30 1.25
N CYS A 15 -5.30 -2.13 2.51
CA CYS A 15 -3.92 -1.90 2.89
C CYS A 15 -3.03 -3.04 2.36
N PRO A 16 -1.97 -2.76 1.58
CA PRO A 16 -1.11 -3.80 1.02
C PRO A 16 -0.35 -4.61 2.08
N PHE A 17 -0.32 -4.14 3.32
CA PHE A 17 0.39 -4.78 4.44
C PHE A 17 -0.51 -5.65 5.32
N CYS A 18 -1.80 -5.35 5.42
CA CYS A 18 -2.70 -6.05 6.35
C CYS A 18 -4.12 -6.29 5.82
N GLU A 19 -4.39 -5.91 4.58
CA GLU A 19 -5.70 -6.06 3.91
C GLU A 19 -6.86 -5.35 4.60
N GLY A 20 -6.55 -4.42 5.53
CA GLY A 20 -7.55 -3.60 6.21
C GLY A 20 -8.06 -2.44 5.35
N ASP A 21 -9.20 -1.87 5.76
CA ASP A 21 -9.82 -0.70 5.12
C ASP A 21 -9.12 0.61 5.57
N HIS A 22 -7.87 0.79 5.16
CA HIS A 22 -7.10 2.00 5.40
C HIS A 22 -5.91 2.13 4.44
N ASP A 23 -5.37 3.34 4.33
CA ASP A 23 -4.16 3.61 3.57
C ASP A 23 -2.90 3.06 4.28
N ALA A 24 -1.93 2.61 3.49
CA ALA A 24 -0.60 2.16 3.92
C ALA A 24 0.08 3.00 5.04
N PRO A 25 0.11 4.36 5.00
CA PRO A 25 0.61 5.19 6.11
C PRO A 25 -0.17 5.09 7.43
N GLY A 26 -1.45 4.71 7.40
CA GLY A 26 -2.29 4.52 8.59
C GLY A 26 -2.26 3.09 9.14
N CYS A 27 -1.46 2.20 8.55
CA CYS A 27 -1.44 0.78 8.93
C CYS A 27 -0.64 0.55 10.21
N GLN A 28 -1.32 0.16 11.29
CA GLN A 28 -0.67 -0.18 12.57
C GLN A 28 0.36 -1.30 12.41
N ARG A 29 0.07 -2.36 11.64
CA ARG A 29 1.07 -3.40 11.32
C ARG A 29 2.35 -2.86 10.70
N PHE A 30 2.26 -1.81 9.89
CA PHE A 30 3.42 -1.15 9.32
C PHE A 30 4.14 -0.25 10.33
N LEU A 31 3.39 0.44 11.18
CA LEU A 31 3.91 1.32 12.22
C LEU A 31 4.54 0.54 13.40
N ASP A 32 4.04 -0.63 13.73
CA ASP A 32 4.59 -1.49 14.79
C ASP A 32 5.80 -2.31 14.30
N ALA A 33 5.96 -2.48 12.98
CA ALA A 33 7.08 -3.21 12.41
C ALA A 33 8.41 -2.44 12.55
N ASP A 34 9.49 -3.19 12.83
CA ASP A 34 10.86 -2.67 12.85
C ASP A 34 11.31 -2.12 11.51
N HIS A 35 12.36 -1.27 11.52
CA HIS A 35 12.94 -0.69 10.31
C HIS A 35 13.31 -1.74 9.24
N SER A 36 13.85 -2.89 9.67
CA SER A 36 14.16 -4.01 8.78
C SER A 36 12.89 -4.59 8.15
N ALA A 37 11.88 -4.89 8.97
CA ALA A 37 10.61 -5.43 8.52
C ALA A 37 9.87 -4.46 7.58
N ARG A 38 9.81 -3.16 7.89
CA ARG A 38 9.24 -2.13 7.01
C ARG A 38 9.91 -2.09 5.64
N THR A 39 11.23 -2.24 5.61
CA THR A 39 12.00 -2.27 4.36
C THR A 39 11.67 -3.51 3.53
N SER A 40 11.63 -4.69 4.16
CA SER A 40 11.25 -5.95 3.49
C SER A 40 9.81 -5.91 2.99
N MET A 41 8.86 -5.53 3.84
CA MET A 41 7.44 -5.40 3.46
C MET A 41 7.25 -4.44 2.29
N SER A 42 7.92 -3.27 2.32
CA SER A 42 7.83 -2.30 1.22
C SER A 42 8.37 -2.87 -0.09
N ARG A 43 9.47 -3.64 -0.03
CA ARG A 43 10.07 -4.31 -1.19
C ARG A 43 9.21 -5.44 -1.74
N GLU A 44 8.70 -6.30 -0.86
CA GLU A 44 7.86 -7.45 -1.21
C GLU A 44 6.53 -7.02 -1.82
N LYS A 45 5.89 -6.01 -1.22
CA LYS A 45 4.60 -5.48 -1.69
C LYS A 45 4.74 -4.44 -2.81
N GLY A 46 5.96 -4.10 -3.24
CA GLY A 46 6.20 -3.12 -4.31
C GLY A 46 5.75 -1.70 -3.98
N VAL A 47 5.73 -1.37 -2.69
CA VAL A 47 5.30 -0.06 -2.17
C VAL A 47 6.51 0.85 -2.00
N CYS A 48 6.30 2.14 -2.27
CA CYS A 48 7.33 3.14 -2.06
C CYS A 48 7.60 3.35 -0.56
N TYR A 49 8.80 3.05 -0.08
CA TYR A 49 9.16 3.30 1.34
C TYR A 49 8.97 4.76 1.77
N LYS A 50 9.11 5.74 0.85
CA LYS A 50 9.01 7.18 1.17
C LYS A 50 7.59 7.70 1.26
N CYS A 51 6.69 7.27 0.36
CA CYS A 51 5.34 7.82 0.26
C CYS A 51 4.25 6.77 0.50
N LEU A 52 4.65 5.53 0.70
CA LEU A 52 3.81 4.36 0.96
C LEU A 52 2.72 4.14 -0.12
N LYS A 53 2.97 4.63 -1.34
CA LYS A 53 2.14 4.37 -2.52
C LYS A 53 2.72 3.27 -3.39
N ILE A 54 1.83 2.48 -3.99
CA ILE A 54 2.18 1.44 -4.96
C ILE A 54 2.51 2.11 -6.32
N GLY A 55 3.34 1.45 -7.14
CA GLY A 55 3.62 1.85 -8.52
C GLY A 55 4.96 2.54 -8.74
N HIS A 56 5.73 2.78 -7.68
CA HIS A 56 7.13 3.20 -7.80
C HIS A 56 7.90 2.83 -6.53
N ARG A 57 9.23 2.75 -6.64
CA ARG A 57 10.12 2.51 -5.50
C ARG A 57 10.60 3.82 -4.89
N ALA A 58 11.15 3.77 -3.69
CA ALA A 58 11.71 4.95 -3.00
C ALA A 58 12.79 5.67 -3.82
N ARG A 59 13.57 4.95 -4.64
CA ARG A 59 14.57 5.51 -5.56
C ARG A 59 13.95 6.30 -6.71
N GLU A 60 12.75 5.92 -7.15
CA GLU A 60 12.01 6.55 -8.24
C GLU A 60 10.95 7.54 -7.73
N CYS A 61 10.85 7.69 -6.41
CA CYS A 61 9.89 8.56 -5.78
C CYS A 61 10.24 10.02 -6.06
N ARG A 62 9.52 10.62 -7.02
CA ARG A 62 9.65 12.04 -7.39
C ARG A 62 9.09 13.00 -6.34
N LYS A 63 8.59 12.51 -5.20
CA LYS A 63 8.00 13.33 -4.12
C LYS A 63 9.02 14.20 -3.35
N TRP A 64 10.16 14.50 -3.97
CA TRP A 64 11.29 15.22 -3.41
C TRP A 64 11.83 16.30 -4.37
N ARG A 65 10.92 16.96 -5.10
CA ARG A 65 11.15 18.27 -5.73
C ARG A 65 9.89 19.13 -5.65
N GLN A 66 9.38 19.36 -4.45
CA GLN A 66 8.75 20.65 -4.20
C GLN A 66 9.78 21.42 -3.38
N CYS A 67 10.30 22.46 -4.03
CA CYS A 67 11.27 23.41 -3.51
C CYS A 67 10.85 23.99 -2.16
#